data_AF-A0A7S0RSQ7-F1
#
_entry.id   AF-A0A7S0RSQ7-F1
#
_cell.length_a   1.000
_cell.length_b   1.000
_cell.length_c   1.000
_cell.angle_alpha   90.00
_cell.angle_beta   90.00
_cell.angle_gamma   90.00
#
_symmetry.space_group_name_H-M   'P 1'
#
loop_
_entity.id
_entity.type
_entity.pdbx_description
1 polymer ?
#
loop_
_entity_poly.entity_id
_entity_poly.type
_entity_poly.pdbx_seq_one_letter_code
_entity_poly.pdbx_strand_id
1 'polypeptide(L)'
;LSPLGSSILILLLGFPQGACRSFTDSLVQLGANDMARVGRDAGGSRALEAALAGGAPAKVKAALVKALSGVSGALALTAPGSFLLQRAYATAEGEAKEDLVRGVVGVEAALLGGCHWGPRLWEALGASALKRDAGAWRTHAASAAKARAAFGDLFGGDGGKPAGGKQQQQGGEAAEASGKEKKEKKKDKKDKKRKQEEEAEEEAQAPVAGQDGQEAEGVDGEAEQQQQQ
;
A
#
# COMPACT_ATOMS: atom_id res chain seq x y z
N LEU A 1 19.08 -25.59 -3.86
CA LEU A 1 20.32 -24.79 -3.69
C LEU A 1 21.28 -25.53 -2.75
N SER A 2 22.57 -25.16 -2.70
CA SER A 2 23.50 -25.73 -1.71
C SER A 2 23.05 -25.37 -0.28
N PRO A 3 22.89 -26.33 0.65
CA PRO A 3 22.50 -26.03 2.03
C PRO A 3 23.47 -25.08 2.73
N LEU A 4 24.78 -25.33 2.59
CA LEU A 4 25.82 -24.48 3.18
C LEU A 4 25.81 -23.06 2.59
N GLY A 5 25.71 -22.96 1.26
CA GLY A 5 25.62 -21.67 0.59
C GLY A 5 24.39 -20.87 1.02
N SER A 6 23.25 -21.56 1.21
CA SER A 6 22.02 -20.93 1.69
C SER A 6 22.18 -20.42 3.13
N SER A 7 22.78 -21.21 4.03
CA SER A 7 23.07 -20.79 5.40
C SER A 7 23.98 -19.58 5.49
N ILE A 8 25.04 -19.54 4.68
CA ILE A 8 25.94 -18.38 4.59
C ILE A 8 25.15 -17.15 4.14
N LEU A 9 24.33 -17.27 3.09
CA LEU A 9 23.54 -16.17 2.58
C LEU A 9 22.50 -15.68 3.61
N ILE A 10 21.81 -16.58 4.31
CA ILE A 10 20.85 -16.24 5.38
C ILE A 10 21.55 -15.41 6.46
N LEU A 11 22.75 -15.82 6.89
CA LEU A 11 23.53 -15.10 7.88
C LEU A 11 23.98 -13.73 7.37
N LEU A 12 24.45 -13.66 6.11
CA LEU A 12 24.87 -12.40 5.49
C LEU A 12 23.73 -11.38 5.41
N LEU A 13 22.53 -11.82 5.06
CA LEU A 13 21.33 -10.96 4.96
C LEU A 13 20.85 -10.43 6.32
N GLY A 14 21.31 -11.03 7.42
CA GLY A 14 21.08 -10.54 8.78
C GLY A 14 21.99 -9.37 9.19
N PHE A 15 23.08 -9.11 8.46
CA PHE A 15 23.97 -7.99 8.77
C PHE A 15 23.36 -6.63 8.44
N PRO A 16 23.88 -5.53 9.02
CA PRO A 16 23.48 -4.18 8.66
C PRO A 16 23.59 -3.93 7.15
N GLN A 17 22.73 -3.05 6.65
CA GLN A 17 22.52 -2.79 5.23
C GLN A 17 23.82 -2.63 4.42
N GLY A 18 24.83 -1.93 4.98
CA GLY A 18 26.11 -1.68 4.31
C GLY A 18 26.87 -2.95 3.91
N ALA A 19 26.72 -4.05 4.65
CA ALA A 19 27.43 -5.30 4.41
C ALA A 19 26.71 -6.25 3.44
N CYS A 20 25.39 -6.11 3.27
CA CYS A 20 24.57 -7.07 2.53
C CYS A 20 23.85 -6.49 1.29
N ARG A 21 24.08 -5.21 0.96
CA ARG A 21 23.41 -4.48 -0.13
C ARG A 21 23.44 -5.22 -1.49
N SER A 22 24.62 -5.67 -1.90
CA SER A 22 24.81 -6.34 -3.19
C SER A 22 24.02 -7.65 -3.29
N PHE A 23 23.86 -8.36 -2.17
CA PHE A 23 23.05 -9.56 -2.10
C PHE A 23 21.56 -9.23 -2.18
N THR A 24 21.09 -8.24 -1.45
CA THR A 24 19.67 -7.84 -1.50
C THR A 24 19.27 -7.30 -2.87
N ASP A 25 20.15 -6.53 -3.52
CA ASP A 25 19.92 -6.02 -4.88
C ASP A 25 19.86 -7.16 -5.90
N SER A 26 20.77 -8.13 -5.81
CA SER A 26 20.76 -9.33 -6.65
C SER A 26 19.48 -10.15 -6.52
N LEU A 27 18.92 -10.26 -5.30
CA LEU A 27 17.66 -10.98 -5.08
C LEU A 27 16.47 -10.31 -5.75
N VAL A 28 16.42 -8.97 -5.78
CA VAL A 28 15.34 -8.22 -6.43
C VAL A 28 15.41 -8.32 -7.96
N GLN A 29 16.61 -8.52 -8.51
CA GLN A 29 16.82 -8.67 -9.95
C GLN A 29 16.49 -10.07 -10.49
N LEU A 30 16.14 -11.03 -9.62
CA LEU A 30 15.70 -12.35 -10.06
C LEU A 30 14.44 -12.24 -10.91
N GLY A 31 14.47 -12.85 -12.10
CA GLY A 31 13.28 -13.00 -12.93
C GLY A 31 12.23 -13.90 -12.26
N ALA A 32 10.98 -13.82 -12.71
CA ALA A 32 9.86 -14.56 -12.10
C ALA A 32 10.12 -16.08 -11.99
N ASN A 33 10.71 -16.70 -13.03
CA ASN A 33 11.02 -18.13 -13.02
C ASN A 33 12.06 -18.50 -11.96
N ASP A 34 13.12 -17.69 -11.84
CA ASP A 34 14.15 -17.91 -10.82
C ASP A 34 13.61 -17.62 -9.42
N MET A 35 12.81 -16.57 -9.26
CA MET A 35 12.14 -16.24 -8.01
C MET A 35 11.23 -17.39 -7.55
N ALA A 36 10.43 -17.96 -8.44
CA ALA A 36 9.60 -19.12 -8.15
C ALA A 36 10.44 -20.38 -7.86
N ARG A 37 11.59 -20.56 -8.52
CA ARG A 37 12.49 -21.69 -8.23
C ARG A 37 13.14 -21.56 -6.86
N VAL A 38 13.67 -20.38 -6.54
CA VAL A 38 14.34 -20.09 -5.26
C VAL A 38 13.35 -20.10 -4.09
N GLY A 39 12.16 -19.51 -4.26
CA GLY A 39 11.14 -19.47 -3.20
C GLY A 39 10.51 -20.83 -2.86
N ARG A 40 10.57 -21.81 -3.78
CA ARG A 40 10.13 -23.19 -3.52
C ARG A 40 11.22 -24.08 -2.91
N ASP A 41 12.49 -23.65 -3.00
CA ASP A 41 13.62 -24.35 -2.40
C ASP A 41 13.68 -24.06 -0.88
N ALA A 42 13.96 -25.08 -0.07
CA ALA A 42 13.99 -24.91 1.38
C ALA A 42 15.03 -23.88 1.86
N GLY A 43 16.24 -23.90 1.27
CA GLY A 43 17.29 -22.94 1.61
C GLY A 43 17.04 -21.57 0.98
N GLY A 44 16.61 -21.56 -0.29
CA GLY A 44 16.28 -20.33 -1.01
C GLY A 44 15.13 -19.54 -0.36
N SER A 45 14.06 -20.22 0.04
CA SER A 45 12.94 -19.62 0.79
C SER A 45 13.42 -18.94 2.06
N ARG A 46 14.27 -19.62 2.84
CA ARG A 46 14.83 -19.06 4.07
C ARG A 46 15.72 -17.84 3.82
N ALA A 47 16.49 -17.82 2.73
CA ALA A 47 17.27 -16.65 2.33
C ALA A 47 16.38 -15.46 1.96
N LEU A 48 15.29 -15.70 1.22
CA LEU A 48 14.31 -14.65 0.89
C LEU A 48 13.59 -14.14 2.15
N GLU A 49 13.23 -15.02 3.07
CA GLU A 49 12.68 -14.65 4.38
C GLU A 49 13.66 -13.78 5.18
N ALA A 50 14.95 -14.13 5.17
CA ALA A 50 16.00 -13.35 5.82
C ALA A 50 16.17 -11.96 5.19
N ALA A 51 16.10 -11.85 3.86
CA ALA A 51 16.14 -10.55 3.18
C ALA A 51 14.96 -9.64 3.56
N LEU A 52 13.76 -10.21 3.71
CA LEU A 52 12.57 -9.48 4.14
C LEU A 52 12.64 -9.06 5.63
N ALA A 53 13.22 -9.89 6.48
CA ALA A 53 13.35 -9.64 7.91
C ALA A 53 14.55 -8.74 8.27
N GLY A 54 15.64 -8.80 7.51
CA GLY A 54 16.92 -8.15 7.80
C GLY A 54 16.94 -6.64 7.58
N GLY A 55 18.14 -6.07 7.53
CA GLY A 55 18.38 -4.62 7.45
C GLY A 55 18.16 -3.97 6.08
N ALA A 56 17.54 -4.66 5.11
CA ALA A 56 17.33 -4.12 3.77
C ALA A 56 16.44 -2.85 3.80
N PRO A 57 16.70 -1.83 2.97
CA PRO A 57 15.86 -0.64 2.89
C PRO A 57 14.42 -0.99 2.54
N ALA A 58 13.45 -0.22 3.06
CA ALA A 58 12.03 -0.45 2.81
C ALA A 58 11.69 -0.55 1.31
N LYS A 59 12.35 0.26 0.47
CA LYS A 59 12.21 0.21 -0.99
C LYS A 59 12.63 -1.13 -1.59
N VAL A 60 13.72 -1.72 -1.09
CA VAL A 60 14.22 -3.03 -1.55
C VAL A 60 13.28 -4.14 -1.10
N LYS A 61 12.80 -4.08 0.15
CA LYS A 61 11.80 -5.03 0.66
C LYS A 61 10.50 -4.96 -0.13
N ALA A 62 10.01 -3.76 -0.44
CA ALA A 62 8.81 -3.57 -1.26
C ALA A 62 8.99 -4.13 -2.69
N ALA A 63 10.16 -3.92 -3.30
CA ALA A 63 10.47 -4.50 -4.61
C ALA A 63 10.52 -6.03 -4.57
N LEU A 64 11.11 -6.60 -3.51
CA LEU A 64 11.15 -8.05 -3.31
C LEU A 64 9.74 -8.63 -3.11
N VAL A 65 8.90 -7.96 -2.30
CA VAL A 65 7.49 -8.33 -2.11
C VAL A 65 6.74 -8.29 -3.45
N LYS A 66 6.95 -7.27 -4.28
CA LYS A 66 6.33 -7.17 -5.61
C LYS A 66 6.78 -8.30 -6.55
N ALA A 67 8.05 -8.71 -6.49
CA ALA A 67 8.53 -9.85 -7.25
C ALA A 67 7.88 -11.17 -6.77
N LEU A 68 7.68 -11.32 -5.45
CA LEU A 68 7.02 -12.48 -4.86
C LEU A 68 5.52 -12.53 -5.16
N SER A 69 4.83 -11.38 -5.25
CA SER A 69 3.39 -11.34 -5.54
C SER A 69 3.07 -11.95 -6.91
N GLY A 70 3.92 -11.70 -7.91
CA GLY A 70 3.79 -12.27 -9.26
C GLY A 70 3.93 -13.79 -9.36
N VAL A 71 4.47 -14.45 -8.33
CA VAL A 71 4.67 -15.91 -8.29
C VAL A 71 4.00 -16.58 -7.09
N SER A 72 3.16 -15.84 -6.36
CA SER A 72 2.61 -16.23 -5.06
C SER A 72 1.78 -17.53 -5.11
N GLY A 73 1.00 -17.74 -6.17
CA GLY A 73 0.25 -18.99 -6.34
C GLY A 73 1.15 -20.23 -6.40
N ALA A 74 2.28 -20.15 -7.12
CA ALA A 74 3.23 -21.26 -7.21
C ALA A 74 3.96 -21.51 -5.88
N LEU A 75 4.23 -20.45 -5.11
CA LEU A 75 4.85 -20.56 -3.79
C LEU A 75 3.91 -21.19 -2.76
N ALA A 76 2.61 -20.86 -2.81
CA ALA A 76 1.60 -21.34 -1.88
C ALA A 76 1.46 -22.87 -1.87
N LEU A 77 1.72 -23.51 -3.01
CA LEU A 77 1.64 -24.96 -3.19
C LEU A 77 2.88 -25.71 -2.68
N THR A 78 3.78 -25.05 -1.94
CA THR A 78 4.97 -25.68 -1.34
C THR A 78 5.10 -25.32 0.13
N ALA A 79 5.59 -26.26 0.95
CA ALA A 79 5.83 -26.04 2.38
C ALA A 79 6.74 -24.82 2.64
N PRO A 80 7.95 -24.71 2.03
CA PRO A 80 8.82 -23.56 2.24
C PRO A 80 8.16 -22.24 1.80
N GLY A 81 7.56 -22.24 0.61
CA GLY A 81 6.89 -21.06 0.05
C GLY A 81 5.75 -20.55 0.92
N SER A 82 5.02 -21.42 1.63
CA SER A 82 3.95 -21.01 2.55
C SER A 82 4.45 -20.11 3.70
N PHE A 83 5.65 -20.37 4.23
CA PHE A 83 6.24 -19.54 5.28
C PHE A 83 6.79 -18.23 4.71
N LEU A 84 7.42 -18.32 3.53
CA LEU A 84 7.88 -17.13 2.80
C LEU A 84 6.72 -16.17 2.49
N LEU A 85 5.56 -16.68 2.05
CA LEU A 85 4.39 -15.86 1.78
C LEU A 85 3.85 -15.18 3.03
N GLN A 86 3.82 -15.88 4.19
CA GLN A 86 3.44 -15.25 5.45
C GLN A 86 4.40 -14.11 5.83
N ARG A 87 5.72 -14.33 5.62
CA ARG A 87 6.73 -13.30 5.86
C ARG A 87 6.55 -12.12 4.90
N ALA A 88 6.37 -12.39 3.61
CA ALA A 88 6.15 -11.37 2.60
C ALA A 88 4.88 -10.57 2.89
N TYR A 89 3.79 -11.23 3.29
CA TYR A 89 2.54 -10.58 3.67
C TYR A 89 2.67 -9.68 4.91
N ALA A 90 3.48 -10.08 5.90
CA ALA A 90 3.77 -9.24 7.06
C ALA A 90 4.53 -7.97 6.67
N THR A 91 5.44 -8.06 5.69
CA THR A 91 6.23 -6.94 5.17
C THR A 91 5.48 -6.08 4.13
N ALA A 92 4.47 -6.65 3.47
CA ALA A 92 3.75 -6.02 2.38
C ALA A 92 2.73 -4.97 2.86
N GLU A 93 2.61 -3.89 2.09
CA GLU A 93 1.61 -2.84 2.26
C GLU A 93 0.95 -2.51 0.91
N GLY A 94 -0.23 -1.89 0.98
CA GLY A 94 -0.95 -1.42 -0.21
C GLY A 94 -1.27 -2.53 -1.22
N GLU A 95 -1.12 -2.21 -2.51
CA GLU A 95 -1.46 -3.07 -3.65
C GLU A 95 -0.67 -4.39 -3.65
N ALA A 96 0.63 -4.35 -3.35
CA ALA A 96 1.45 -5.56 -3.36
C ALA A 96 1.00 -6.59 -2.30
N LYS A 97 0.40 -6.12 -1.20
CA LYS A 97 -0.21 -6.99 -0.18
C LYS A 97 -1.44 -7.70 -0.74
N GLU A 98 -2.27 -6.99 -1.50
CA GLU A 98 -3.45 -7.57 -2.15
C GLU A 98 -3.04 -8.57 -3.24
N ASP A 99 -2.08 -8.22 -4.09
CA ASP A 99 -1.59 -9.08 -5.17
C ASP A 99 -1.07 -10.43 -4.66
N LEU A 100 -0.34 -10.42 -3.54
CA LEU A 100 0.11 -11.65 -2.87
C LEU A 100 -1.08 -12.57 -2.55
N VAL A 101 -2.13 -12.01 -1.94
CA VAL A 101 -3.30 -12.80 -1.53
C VAL A 101 -4.12 -13.22 -2.75
N ARG A 102 -4.23 -12.37 -3.78
CA ARG A 102 -4.90 -12.72 -5.05
C ARG A 102 -4.28 -13.93 -5.72
N GLY A 103 -2.95 -14.00 -5.79
CA GLY A 103 -2.29 -15.18 -6.38
C GLY A 103 -2.51 -16.46 -5.57
N VAL A 104 -2.64 -16.37 -4.24
CA VAL A 104 -3.02 -17.50 -3.39
C VAL A 104 -4.49 -17.92 -3.60
N VAL A 105 -5.40 -16.95 -3.72
CA VAL A 105 -6.81 -17.21 -4.06
C VAL A 105 -6.92 -17.91 -5.43
N GLY A 106 -6.08 -17.55 -6.39
CA GLY A 106 -6.04 -18.17 -7.71
C GLY A 106 -5.73 -19.67 -7.72
N VAL A 107 -5.14 -20.21 -6.64
CA VAL A 107 -4.79 -21.64 -6.51
C VAL A 107 -5.57 -22.34 -5.39
N GLU A 108 -6.68 -21.76 -4.92
CA GLU A 108 -7.47 -22.24 -3.78
C GLU A 108 -7.79 -23.73 -3.83
N ALA A 109 -8.29 -24.24 -4.95
CA ALA A 109 -8.68 -25.65 -5.07
C ALA A 109 -7.51 -26.60 -4.82
N ALA A 110 -6.34 -26.31 -5.42
CA ALA A 110 -5.13 -27.10 -5.24
C ALA A 110 -4.54 -26.92 -3.83
N LEU A 111 -4.62 -25.72 -3.27
CA LEU A 111 -4.09 -25.40 -1.95
C LEU A 111 -4.89 -26.07 -0.83
N LEU A 112 -6.21 -25.91 -0.83
CA LEU A 112 -7.08 -26.42 0.25
C LEU A 112 -7.33 -27.93 0.13
N GLY A 113 -7.33 -28.47 -1.09
CA GLY A 113 -7.52 -29.90 -1.33
C GLY A 113 -6.24 -30.73 -1.28
N GLY A 114 -5.08 -30.13 -1.57
CA GLY A 114 -3.82 -30.86 -1.80
C GLY A 114 -2.69 -30.58 -0.82
N CYS A 115 -2.79 -29.54 0.02
CA CYS A 115 -1.68 -29.13 0.88
C CYS A 115 -2.10 -29.08 2.36
N HIS A 116 -1.40 -29.81 3.24
CA HIS A 116 -1.70 -29.80 4.68
C HIS A 116 -1.47 -28.43 5.36
N TRP A 117 -0.60 -27.57 4.82
CA TRP A 117 -0.43 -26.17 5.27
C TRP A 117 -1.47 -25.21 4.71
N GLY A 118 -2.28 -25.66 3.73
CA GLY A 118 -3.21 -24.83 2.97
C GLY A 118 -4.18 -24.04 3.84
N PRO A 119 -4.96 -24.68 4.72
CA PRO A 119 -5.90 -23.99 5.61
C PRO A 119 -5.24 -22.91 6.48
N ARG A 120 -4.08 -23.22 7.06
CA ARG A 120 -3.33 -22.27 7.90
C ARG A 120 -2.85 -21.07 7.11
N LEU A 121 -2.30 -21.28 5.90
CA LEU A 121 -1.87 -20.19 5.02
C LEU A 121 -3.07 -19.33 4.59
N TRP A 122 -4.18 -19.97 4.24
CA TRP A 122 -5.41 -19.33 3.80
C TRP A 122 -5.96 -18.36 4.85
N GLU A 123 -6.01 -18.81 6.11
CA GLU A 123 -6.42 -18.00 7.25
C GLU A 123 -5.43 -16.87 7.54
N ALA A 124 -4.12 -17.17 7.58
CA ALA A 124 -3.08 -16.20 7.90
C ALA A 124 -3.05 -15.00 6.94
N LEU A 125 -3.37 -15.22 5.67
CA LEU A 125 -3.42 -14.18 4.64
C LEU A 125 -4.78 -13.48 4.55
N GLY A 126 -5.80 -13.97 5.27
CA GLY A 126 -7.17 -13.47 5.15
C GLY A 126 -7.76 -13.68 3.76
N ALA A 127 -7.37 -14.77 3.07
CA ALA A 127 -7.75 -15.05 1.69
C ALA A 127 -9.27 -15.22 1.53
N SER A 128 -9.93 -15.84 2.52
CA SER A 128 -11.40 -15.95 2.58
C SER A 128 -12.08 -14.57 2.55
N ALA A 129 -11.56 -13.62 3.34
CA ALA A 129 -12.12 -12.27 3.41
C ALA A 129 -11.91 -11.50 2.09
N LEU A 130 -10.72 -11.60 1.48
CA LEU A 130 -10.46 -10.99 0.18
C LEU A 130 -11.38 -11.56 -0.91
N LYS A 131 -11.54 -12.89 -0.95
CA LYS A 131 -12.39 -13.58 -1.94
C LYS A 131 -13.86 -13.17 -1.80
N ARG A 132 -14.34 -12.98 -0.58
CA ARG A 132 -15.73 -12.57 -0.32
C ARG A 132 -15.98 -11.10 -0.67
N ASP A 133 -15.09 -10.21 -0.22
CA ASP A 133 -15.22 -8.77 -0.47
C ASP A 133 -13.85 -8.09 -0.42
N ALA A 134 -13.31 -7.79 -1.62
CA ALA A 134 -12.04 -7.12 -1.76
C ALA A 134 -12.06 -5.67 -1.23
N GLY A 135 -13.19 -4.97 -1.31
CA GLY A 135 -13.32 -3.58 -0.86
C GLY A 135 -13.24 -3.48 0.67
N ALA A 136 -14.01 -4.32 1.36
CA ALA A 136 -13.94 -4.43 2.82
C ALA A 136 -12.55 -4.89 3.28
N TRP A 137 -11.96 -5.86 2.58
CA TRP A 137 -10.61 -6.34 2.88
C TRP A 137 -9.56 -5.23 2.78
N ARG A 138 -9.57 -4.42 1.71
CA ARG A 138 -8.65 -3.27 1.56
C ARG A 138 -8.80 -2.26 2.68
N THR A 139 -10.04 -1.95 3.05
CA THR A 139 -10.33 -1.00 4.13
C THR A 139 -9.76 -1.51 5.46
N HIS A 140 -9.95 -2.79 5.75
CA HIS A 140 -9.36 -3.44 6.92
C HIS A 140 -7.83 -3.44 6.87
N ALA A 141 -7.23 -3.79 5.72
CA ALA A 141 -5.79 -3.80 5.54
C ALA A 141 -5.16 -2.41 5.72
N ALA A 142 -5.79 -1.36 5.17
CA ALA A 142 -5.36 0.02 5.32
C ALA A 142 -5.49 0.52 6.77
N SER A 143 -6.60 0.18 7.44
CA SER A 143 -6.79 0.48 8.87
C SER A 143 -5.71 -0.18 9.74
N ALA A 144 -5.42 -1.46 9.49
CA ALA A 144 -4.37 -2.20 10.20
C ALA A 144 -2.97 -1.62 9.94
N ALA A 145 -2.68 -1.15 8.72
CA ALA A 145 -1.42 -0.46 8.42
C ALA A 145 -1.31 0.86 9.19
N LYS A 146 -2.38 1.67 9.21
CA LYS A 146 -2.43 2.92 9.98
C LYS A 146 -2.24 2.69 11.48
N ALA A 147 -2.86 1.64 12.03
CA ALA A 147 -2.70 1.28 13.43
C ALA A 147 -1.25 0.87 13.77
N ARG A 148 -0.59 0.10 12.89
CA ARG A 148 0.83 -0.26 13.06
C ARG A 148 1.75 0.95 13.00
N ALA A 149 1.51 1.88 12.08
CA ALA A 149 2.27 3.12 11.99
C ALA A 149 2.12 3.96 13.27
N ALA A 150 0.89 4.17 13.73
CA ALA A 150 0.62 4.91 14.97
C ALA A 150 1.26 4.23 16.21
N PHE A 151 1.24 2.90 16.27
CA PHE A 151 1.95 2.17 17.32
C PHE A 151 3.47 2.37 17.25
N GLY A 152 4.04 2.35 16.04
CA GLY A 152 5.44 2.66 15.79
C GLY A 152 5.82 4.07 16.27
N ASP A 153 4.98 5.06 16.02
CA ASP A 153 5.23 6.45 16.46
C ASP A 153 5.18 6.60 17.99
N LEU A 154 4.30 5.85 18.66
CA LEU A 154 4.12 5.92 20.12
C LEU A 154 5.17 5.12 20.91
N PHE A 155 5.59 3.97 20.37
CA PHE A 155 6.41 2.99 21.11
C PHE A 155 7.76 2.69 20.47
N GLY A 156 8.01 3.12 19.24
CA GLY A 156 9.26 2.89 18.49
C GLY A 156 10.40 3.83 18.87
N GLY A 157 10.39 4.35 20.11
CA GLY A 157 11.35 5.33 20.61
C GLY A 157 12.79 4.92 20.34
N ASP A 158 13.44 5.69 19.47
CA ASP A 158 14.87 5.66 19.23
C ASP A 158 15.57 6.02 20.55
N GLY A 159 16.13 5.01 21.23
CA GLY A 159 16.97 5.21 22.39
C GLY A 159 18.27 5.90 21.99
N GLY A 160 18.26 7.23 21.84
CA GLY A 160 19.47 7.93 21.42
C GLY A 160 19.35 9.33 20.84
N LYS A 161 18.42 10.19 21.29
CA LYS A 161 18.61 11.64 21.14
C LYS A 161 17.89 12.42 22.25
N PRO A 162 18.60 13.21 23.06
CA PRO A 162 17.92 14.15 23.94
C PRO A 162 17.27 15.21 23.04
N ALA A 163 15.95 15.14 22.90
CA ALA A 163 15.19 16.25 22.35
C ALA A 163 15.32 17.41 23.34
N GLY A 164 16.25 18.31 23.02
CA GLY A 164 16.35 19.64 23.62
C GLY A 164 14.95 20.26 23.68
N GLY A 165 14.59 20.69 24.88
CA GLY A 165 13.21 20.85 25.27
C GLY A 165 12.42 21.94 24.55
N LYS A 166 11.11 21.81 24.69
CA LYS A 166 10.33 22.84 25.36
C LYS A 166 9.53 22.18 26.48
N GLN A 167 9.93 22.47 27.71
CA GLN A 167 9.11 22.24 28.89
C GLN A 167 7.78 22.96 28.67
N GLN A 168 6.70 22.19 28.53
CA GLN A 168 5.36 22.69 28.80
C GLN A 168 5.05 22.27 30.24
N GLN A 169 5.31 23.19 31.14
CA GLN A 169 4.98 23.10 32.56
C GLN A 169 3.46 23.16 32.70
N GLN A 170 2.83 22.05 33.08
CA GLN A 170 1.53 22.08 33.75
C GLN A 170 1.57 21.09 34.92
N GLY A 171 1.81 21.66 36.11
CA GLY A 171 1.37 21.06 37.36
C GLY A 171 -0.16 21.13 37.45
N GLY A 172 -0.73 20.19 38.18
CA GLY A 172 -2.16 19.91 38.17
C GLY A 172 -3.02 20.68 39.18
N GLU A 173 -4.25 20.18 39.18
CA GLU A 173 -5.31 20.27 40.20
C GLU A 173 -6.32 21.43 40.15
N ALA A 174 -7.51 21.08 40.65
CA ALA A 174 -8.84 21.56 40.29
C ALA A 174 -9.26 22.91 40.90
N ALA A 175 -10.14 23.62 40.20
CA ALA A 175 -11.49 24.05 40.64
C ALA A 175 -11.99 25.32 39.92
N GLU A 176 -13.26 25.25 39.52
CA GLU A 176 -14.28 26.28 39.24
C GLU A 176 -13.98 27.70 38.68
N ALA A 177 -14.81 28.00 37.67
CA ALA A 177 -15.56 29.24 37.42
C ALA A 177 -14.93 30.45 36.70
N SER A 178 -15.77 31.02 35.81
CA SER A 178 -15.66 32.28 35.07
C SER A 178 -14.77 32.23 33.81
N GLY A 179 -15.18 32.59 32.59
CA GLY A 179 -16.29 33.43 32.16
C GLY A 179 -15.73 34.45 31.15
N LYS A 180 -16.06 34.26 29.85
CA LYS A 180 -15.96 35.24 28.74
C LYS A 180 -14.59 35.92 28.49
N GLU A 181 -13.94 35.60 27.37
CA GLU A 181 -13.37 36.58 26.41
C GLU A 181 -12.52 35.87 25.34
N LYS A 182 -13.13 35.53 24.20
CA LYS A 182 -12.42 35.31 22.92
C LYS A 182 -13.38 35.24 21.72
N LYS A 183 -14.28 36.23 21.62
CA LYS A 183 -15.22 36.38 20.50
C LYS A 183 -15.02 37.68 19.71
N GLU A 184 -13.79 38.20 19.65
CA GLU A 184 -13.49 39.43 18.89
C GLU A 184 -12.53 39.27 17.71
N LYS A 185 -11.81 38.15 17.55
CA LYS A 185 -10.86 38.00 16.41
C LYS A 185 -11.46 37.42 15.12
N LYS A 186 -12.80 37.25 15.04
CA LYS A 186 -13.46 36.62 13.88
C LYS A 186 -14.40 37.54 13.09
N LYS A 187 -14.54 38.81 13.49
CA LYS A 187 -15.44 39.77 12.83
C LYS A 187 -14.73 40.60 11.75
N ASP A 188 -13.48 40.99 11.95
CA ASP A 188 -12.74 41.85 10.99
C ASP A 188 -12.35 41.20 9.66
N LYS A 189 -12.36 39.86 9.55
CA LYS A 189 -12.02 39.17 8.29
C LYS A 189 -13.21 38.97 7.35
N LYS A 190 -14.44 39.16 7.82
CA LYS A 190 -15.67 38.94 7.02
C LYS A 190 -16.12 40.21 6.28
N ASP A 191 -15.84 41.40 6.84
CA ASP A 191 -16.23 42.67 6.20
C ASP A 191 -15.27 43.12 5.09
N LYS A 192 -14.00 42.67 5.07
CA LYS A 192 -13.07 42.98 3.98
C LYS A 192 -13.32 42.18 2.69
N LYS A 193 -13.99 41.02 2.77
CA LYS A 193 -14.28 40.18 1.59
C LYS A 193 -15.54 40.64 0.83
N ARG A 194 -16.51 41.26 1.52
CA ARG A 194 -17.77 41.73 0.91
C ARG A 194 -17.62 43.01 0.09
N LYS A 195 -16.63 43.86 0.39
CA LYS A 195 -16.41 45.12 -0.34
C LYS A 195 -15.66 44.95 -1.68
N GLN A 196 -15.10 43.77 -1.96
CA GLN A 196 -14.38 43.49 -3.22
C GLN A 196 -15.24 42.76 -4.27
N GLU A 197 -16.39 42.20 -3.88
CA GLU A 197 -17.32 41.55 -4.82
C GLU A 197 -18.35 42.54 -5.39
N GLU A 198 -18.57 43.70 -4.77
CA GLU A 198 -19.58 44.69 -5.19
C GLU A 198 -19.07 45.69 -6.25
N GLU A 199 -17.75 45.91 -6.35
CA GLU A 199 -17.14 46.77 -7.40
C GLU A 199 -16.88 46.02 -8.72
N ALA A 200 -17.01 44.69 -8.76
CA ALA A 200 -16.80 43.88 -9.97
C ALA A 200 -18.10 43.61 -10.76
N GLU A 201 -19.26 43.93 -10.19
CA GLU A 201 -20.57 43.67 -10.81
C GLU A 201 -21.17 44.92 -11.49
N GLU A 202 -20.60 46.12 -11.26
CA GLU A 202 -21.06 47.39 -11.86
C GLU A 202 -20.39 47.71 -13.22
N GLU A 203 -19.33 47.00 -13.62
CA GLU A 203 -18.66 47.23 -14.92
C GLU A 203 -19.15 46.29 -16.05
N ALA A 204 -20.12 45.42 -15.78
CA ALA A 204 -20.58 44.39 -16.73
C ALA A 204 -21.98 44.63 -17.36
N GLN A 205 -22.57 45.83 -17.22
CA GLN A 205 -23.88 46.13 -17.81
C GLN A 205 -23.93 47.45 -18.59
N ALA A 206 -23.71 47.39 -19.90
CA ALA A 206 -24.51 48.12 -20.91
C ALA A 206 -24.28 47.59 -22.34
N PRO A 207 -25.26 47.69 -23.26
CA PRO A 207 -25.54 46.68 -24.30
C PRO A 207 -25.46 47.19 -25.76
N VAL A 208 -25.50 46.28 -26.75
CA VAL A 208 -25.96 46.45 -28.17
C VAL A 208 -25.90 45.04 -28.82
N ALA A 209 -27.00 44.35 -29.15
CA ALA A 209 -28.04 44.51 -30.20
C ALA A 209 -27.75 43.72 -31.51
N GLY A 210 -28.77 42.95 -31.98
CA GLY A 210 -28.94 42.43 -33.36
C GLY A 210 -28.60 40.94 -33.57
N GLN A 211 -29.59 40.05 -33.77
CA GLN A 211 -30.07 39.52 -35.08
C GLN A 211 -29.15 38.44 -35.67
N ASP A 212 -29.54 37.33 -36.31
CA ASP A 212 -30.77 36.62 -36.73
C ASP A 212 -30.26 35.16 -37.01
N GLY A 213 -30.96 34.08 -36.67
CA GLY A 213 -31.82 33.33 -37.60
C GLY A 213 -31.07 32.53 -38.68
N GLN A 214 -31.05 31.18 -38.60
CA GLN A 214 -31.52 30.26 -39.67
C GLN A 214 -31.24 28.77 -39.39
N GLU A 215 -32.29 27.97 -39.59
CA GLU A 215 -32.35 26.51 -39.74
C GLU A 215 -31.98 26.08 -41.18
N ALA A 216 -31.46 24.85 -41.34
CA ALA A 216 -31.67 23.92 -42.48
C ALA A 216 -30.93 22.61 -42.13
N GLU A 217 -31.59 21.47 -41.90
CA GLU A 217 -32.19 20.50 -42.84
C GLU A 217 -31.22 19.70 -43.74
N GLY A 218 -31.38 18.36 -43.68
CA GLY A 218 -31.10 17.38 -44.75
C GLY A 218 -29.72 16.72 -44.74
N VAL A 219 -29.50 15.46 -45.12
CA VAL A 219 -30.32 14.38 -45.73
C VAL A 219 -29.54 13.06 -45.57
N ASP A 220 -30.31 11.97 -45.64
CA ASP A 220 -30.06 10.52 -45.73
C ASP A 220 -28.82 9.97 -46.45
N GLY A 221 -28.52 8.69 -46.15
CA GLY A 221 -27.57 7.87 -46.91
C GLY A 221 -27.42 6.43 -46.42
N GLU A 222 -28.44 5.62 -46.66
CA GLU A 222 -28.47 4.15 -46.60
C GLU A 222 -27.57 3.52 -47.70
N ALA A 223 -26.82 2.45 -47.42
CA ALA A 223 -26.44 1.44 -48.41
C ALA A 223 -25.85 0.15 -47.80
N GLU A 224 -26.29 -0.95 -48.41
CA GLU A 224 -26.22 -2.38 -48.13
C GLU A 224 -24.93 -3.11 -48.58
N GLN A 225 -24.80 -4.37 -48.08
CA GLN A 225 -24.22 -5.58 -48.74
C GLN A 225 -22.69 -5.60 -48.99
N GLN A 226 -21.92 -6.71 -49.01
CA GLN A 226 -22.05 -8.17 -49.19
C GLN A 226 -20.73 -8.78 -48.65
N GLN A 227 -20.70 -9.89 -47.90
CA GLN A 227 -20.55 -11.31 -48.32
C GLN A 227 -19.19 -11.72 -48.94
N GLN A 228 -18.76 -12.95 -48.58
CA GLN A 228 -17.64 -13.81 -49.07
C GLN A 228 -16.48 -13.93 -48.07
N GLN A 229 -15.97 -15.10 -47.69
CA GLN A 229 -16.26 -16.53 -47.93
C GLN A 229 -15.60 -17.29 -46.77
#